data_AF-A0A517QDX9-F1
#
_entry.id   AF-A0A517QDX9-F1
#
_cell.length_a   1.000
_cell.length_b   1.000
_cell.length_c   1.000
_cell.angle_alpha   90.00
_cell.angle_beta   90.00
_cell.angle_gamma   90.00
#
_symmetry.space_group_name_H-M   'P 1'
#
loop_
_entity.id
_entity.type
_entity.pdbx_description
1 polymer ?
#
loop_
_entity_poly.entity_id
_entity_poly.type
_entity_poly.pdbx_seq_one_letter_code
_entity_poly.pdbx_strand_id
1 'polypeptide(L)'
;MNLVRVFMTAAFLASTVMISHAVEAKEAPVALNGNCAVCLVNSQKIVKGKPEFKVVFDGQTYLFPSAAVKQKFEAAPEKYVPALNGDCTVCFAHHDGHRNPGTVKHVSFYQGRLFLFPNEQIKAVFDKSPAKYADVDLACNGKCIVCKVDGGKDVPGKAKFTAIYKGMRYQFPSEAVMQKFQGSPEKYVAQLKADSRTSSTTDTASELVSVTGTTGCAACEFGVHPKKNPEELGLAVKGADGKIYVIEGAHDSHPGLYQSRFESLKIKVKGKQIASKGKFVWLEPQSIETLK
;
A
#
# COMPACT_ATOMS: atom_id res chain seq x y z
N MET A 1 7.53 22.90 87.61
CA MET A 1 6.44 23.74 87.10
C MET A 1 6.86 24.24 85.72
N ASN A 2 6.13 23.80 84.68
CA ASN A 2 6.00 24.35 83.32
C ASN A 2 6.02 23.29 82.21
N LEU A 3 4.80 23.02 81.74
CA LEU A 3 4.42 22.49 80.43
C LEU A 3 5.13 23.22 79.29
N VAL A 4 5.53 22.49 78.24
CA VAL A 4 5.27 22.88 76.84
C VAL A 4 5.00 21.63 76.00
N ARG A 5 3.83 21.61 75.33
CA ARG A 5 3.39 20.65 74.30
C ARG A 5 4.08 20.94 72.97
N VAL A 6 4.51 19.94 72.19
CA VAL A 6 4.69 20.09 70.73
C VAL A 6 4.31 18.79 69.98
N PHE A 7 3.15 18.88 69.34
CA PHE A 7 2.72 18.34 68.03
C PHE A 7 3.15 16.95 67.54
N MET A 8 2.17 16.05 67.59
CA MET A 8 2.01 14.83 66.79
C MET A 8 1.80 15.20 65.31
N THR A 9 2.67 14.76 64.41
CA THR A 9 2.45 14.80 62.95
C THR A 9 2.17 13.39 62.44
N ALA A 10 0.95 13.18 61.95
CA ALA A 10 0.53 11.93 61.32
C ALA A 10 1.04 11.88 59.88
N ALA A 11 1.88 10.90 59.57
CA ALA A 11 2.34 10.62 58.21
C ALA A 11 1.26 9.86 57.44
N PHE A 12 0.62 10.53 56.48
CA PHE A 12 -0.30 9.92 55.52
C PHE A 12 0.51 9.19 54.44
N LEU A 13 0.56 7.86 54.50
CA LEU A 13 1.08 7.01 53.42
C LEU A 13 0.02 6.93 52.32
N ALA A 14 0.21 7.71 51.25
CA ALA A 14 -0.59 7.61 50.03
C ALA A 14 -0.17 6.35 49.24
N SER A 15 -0.92 5.26 49.40
CA SER A 15 -0.83 4.08 48.51
C SER A 15 -1.29 4.47 47.11
N THR A 16 -0.35 4.58 46.19
CA THR A 16 -0.63 4.72 44.76
C THR A 16 -1.00 3.35 44.18
N VAL A 17 -2.30 3.19 43.87
CA VAL A 17 -2.80 2.01 43.14
C VAL A 17 -2.36 2.15 41.68
N MET A 18 -1.42 1.31 41.26
CA MET A 18 -1.02 1.18 39.86
C MET A 18 -2.13 0.48 39.07
N ILE A 19 -3.00 1.24 38.41
CA ILE A 19 -3.98 0.71 37.46
C ILE A 19 -3.22 0.25 36.20
N SER A 20 -2.94 -1.04 36.13
CA SER A 20 -2.44 -1.68 34.93
C SER A 20 -3.55 -1.71 33.89
N HIS A 21 -3.47 -0.84 32.88
CA HIS A 21 -4.32 -0.91 31.71
C HIS A 21 -3.89 -2.13 30.89
N ALA A 22 -4.59 -3.24 31.06
CA ALA A 22 -4.48 -4.38 30.14
C ALA A 22 -4.98 -3.91 28.76
N VAL A 23 -4.05 -3.68 27.84
CA VAL A 23 -4.37 -3.47 26.44
C VAL A 23 -4.91 -4.79 25.90
N GLU A 24 -6.21 -4.87 25.63
CA GLU A 24 -6.79 -6.00 24.89
C GLU A 24 -6.10 -6.09 23.52
N ALA A 25 -5.20 -7.05 23.38
CA ALA A 25 -4.59 -7.37 22.10
C ALA A 25 -5.65 -8.03 21.21
N LYS A 26 -6.27 -7.25 20.33
CA LYS A 26 -7.15 -7.76 19.26
C LYS A 26 -6.42 -8.87 18.51
N GLU A 27 -7.00 -10.07 18.47
CA GLU A 27 -6.40 -11.21 17.77
C GLU A 27 -6.20 -10.90 16.28
N ALA A 28 -5.01 -11.25 15.75
CA ALA A 28 -4.68 -11.05 14.35
C ALA A 28 -5.60 -11.89 13.45
N PRO A 29 -6.13 -11.32 12.34
CA PRO A 29 -7.04 -12.01 11.44
C PRO A 29 -6.41 -13.29 10.88
N VAL A 30 -7.24 -14.32 10.69
CA VAL A 30 -6.79 -15.62 10.16
C VAL A 30 -6.54 -15.52 8.65
N ALA A 31 -5.30 -15.76 8.24
CA ALA A 31 -4.90 -15.79 6.83
C ALA A 31 -5.54 -16.97 6.09
N LEU A 32 -5.75 -16.82 4.78
CA LEU A 32 -6.08 -17.91 3.85
C LEU A 32 -7.33 -18.71 4.25
N ASN A 33 -8.27 -18.10 4.98
CA ASN A 33 -9.43 -18.77 5.57
C ASN A 33 -9.03 -20.01 6.40
N GLY A 34 -7.88 -19.95 7.06
CA GLY A 34 -7.32 -21.01 7.90
C GLY A 34 -6.68 -22.17 7.11
N ASN A 35 -6.37 -21.98 5.84
CA ASN A 35 -5.66 -22.97 5.04
C ASN A 35 -4.14 -22.77 5.10
N CYS A 36 -3.43 -23.88 5.02
CA CYS A 36 -1.98 -23.97 5.15
C CYS A 36 -1.25 -23.31 3.97
N ALA A 37 -0.56 -22.19 4.23
CA ALA A 37 0.26 -21.48 3.25
C ALA A 37 1.35 -22.37 2.63
N VAL A 38 2.06 -23.14 3.47
CA VAL A 38 3.11 -24.07 3.03
C VAL A 38 2.55 -25.15 2.11
N CYS A 39 1.34 -25.64 2.38
CA CYS A 39 0.69 -26.69 1.60
C CYS A 39 0.21 -26.18 0.24
N LEU A 40 -0.26 -24.93 0.19
CA LEU A 40 -0.57 -24.24 -1.06
C LEU A 40 0.69 -24.05 -1.91
N VAL A 41 1.77 -23.53 -1.35
CA VAL A 41 2.99 -23.22 -2.11
C VAL A 41 3.75 -24.48 -2.54
N ASN A 42 3.96 -25.44 -1.63
CA ASN A 42 4.78 -26.62 -1.93
C ASN A 42 4.03 -27.74 -2.65
N SER A 43 2.70 -27.78 -2.57
CA SER A 43 1.92 -28.92 -3.05
C SER A 43 0.64 -28.53 -3.77
N GLN A 44 0.32 -27.24 -3.87
CA GLN A 44 -0.92 -26.73 -4.49
C GLN A 44 -2.18 -27.37 -3.90
N LYS A 45 -2.14 -27.76 -2.62
CA LYS A 45 -3.25 -28.39 -1.91
C LYS A 45 -3.86 -27.43 -0.88
N ILE A 46 -5.17 -27.32 -0.92
CA ILE A 46 -5.95 -26.65 0.12
C ILE A 46 -6.07 -27.62 1.29
N VAL A 47 -5.22 -27.43 2.30
CA VAL A 47 -5.23 -28.23 3.53
C VAL A 47 -5.58 -27.32 4.68
N LYS A 48 -6.61 -27.69 5.45
CA LYS A 48 -7.01 -26.91 6.63
C LYS A 48 -5.92 -27.01 7.71
N GLY A 49 -5.51 -25.85 8.22
CA GLY A 49 -4.65 -25.79 9.38
C GLY A 49 -5.43 -25.97 10.68
N LYS A 50 -4.71 -26.26 11.76
CA LYS A 50 -5.28 -26.41 13.09
C LYS A 50 -4.88 -25.23 13.99
N PRO A 51 -5.77 -24.75 14.88
CA PRO A 51 -5.44 -23.67 15.81
C PRO A 51 -4.23 -23.95 16.71
N GLU A 52 -3.97 -25.23 17.01
CA GLU A 52 -2.80 -25.70 17.79
C GLU A 52 -1.45 -25.44 17.09
N PHE A 53 -1.44 -25.35 15.76
CA PHE A 53 -0.25 -25.09 14.95
C PHE A 53 -0.40 -23.75 14.23
N LYS A 54 -0.25 -22.65 14.97
CA LYS A 54 -0.37 -21.28 14.42
C LYS A 54 0.94 -20.49 14.49
N VAL A 55 1.11 -19.57 13.55
CA VAL A 55 2.17 -18.55 13.55
C VAL A 55 1.55 -17.20 13.21
N VAL A 56 1.88 -16.16 13.97
CA VAL A 56 1.53 -14.78 13.60
C VAL A 56 2.68 -14.19 12.81
N PHE A 57 2.40 -13.74 11.59
CA PHE A 57 3.39 -13.11 10.72
C PHE A 57 2.73 -11.96 9.95
N ASP A 58 3.39 -10.81 9.91
CA ASP A 58 2.91 -9.57 9.26
C ASP A 58 1.45 -9.22 9.58
N GLY A 59 1.07 -9.36 10.85
CA GLY A 59 -0.27 -9.05 11.33
C GLY A 59 -1.37 -10.06 10.93
N GLN A 60 -1.01 -11.23 10.40
CA GLN A 60 -1.95 -12.32 10.12
C GLN A 60 -1.61 -13.60 10.88
N THR A 61 -2.65 -14.36 11.24
CA THR A 61 -2.53 -15.68 11.86
C THR A 61 -2.56 -16.78 10.78
N TYR A 62 -1.45 -17.47 10.57
CA TYR A 62 -1.36 -18.64 9.68
C TYR A 62 -1.54 -19.93 10.46
N LEU A 63 -2.32 -20.87 9.91
CA LEU A 63 -2.62 -22.17 10.53
C LEU A 63 -2.02 -23.31 9.71
N PHE A 64 -1.51 -24.34 10.38
CA PHE A 64 -0.83 -25.47 9.74
C PHE A 64 -1.42 -26.82 10.21
N PRO A 65 -1.34 -27.89 9.39
CA PRO A 65 -1.91 -29.18 9.73
C PRO A 65 -1.07 -29.97 10.76
N SER A 66 0.22 -29.62 10.91
CA SER A 66 1.16 -30.27 11.83
C SER A 66 2.29 -29.34 12.26
N ALA A 67 2.95 -29.69 13.37
CA ALA A 67 4.15 -28.98 13.86
C ALA A 67 5.30 -28.96 12.82
N ALA A 68 5.51 -30.05 12.07
CA ALA A 68 6.53 -30.10 11.04
C ALA A 68 6.26 -29.11 9.88
N VAL A 69 4.99 -28.91 9.52
CA VAL A 69 4.62 -27.92 8.49
C VAL A 69 4.72 -26.49 9.02
N LYS A 70 4.35 -26.28 10.29
CA LYS A 70 4.57 -25.00 10.99
C LYS A 70 6.05 -24.60 10.97
N GLN A 71 6.96 -25.52 11.32
CA GLN A 71 8.39 -25.26 11.36
C GLN A 71 8.96 -24.86 9.99
N LYS A 72 8.45 -25.44 8.90
CA LYS A 72 8.82 -25.01 7.53
C LYS A 72 8.46 -23.54 7.29
N PHE A 73 7.30 -23.09 7.76
CA PHE A 73 6.90 -21.69 7.66
C PHE A 73 7.78 -20.78 8.50
N GLU A 74 8.03 -21.13 9.76
CA GLU A 74 8.87 -20.33 10.68
C GLU A 74 10.30 -20.13 10.16
N ALA A 75 10.84 -21.11 9.43
CA ALA A 75 12.20 -21.03 8.88
C ALA A 75 12.36 -20.02 7.72
N ALA A 76 11.29 -19.73 6.97
CA ALA A 76 11.32 -18.82 5.81
C ALA A 76 9.91 -18.34 5.44
N PRO A 77 9.23 -17.56 6.30
CA PRO A 77 7.82 -17.19 6.11
C PRO A 77 7.60 -16.43 4.80
N GLU A 78 8.55 -15.60 4.39
CA GLU A 78 8.52 -14.81 3.16
C GLU A 78 8.39 -15.63 1.87
N LYS A 79 8.69 -16.95 1.91
CA LYS A 79 8.50 -17.87 0.78
C LYS A 79 7.07 -18.37 0.64
N TYR A 80 6.31 -18.36 1.74
CA TYR A 80 5.02 -19.04 1.82
C TYR A 80 3.85 -18.08 1.89
N VAL A 81 4.07 -16.88 2.42
CA VAL A 81 3.00 -15.88 2.50
C VAL A 81 2.55 -15.46 1.10
N PRO A 82 1.25 -15.19 0.90
CA PRO A 82 0.79 -14.69 -0.37
C PRO A 82 1.34 -13.30 -0.68
N ALA A 83 1.48 -13.01 -1.97
CA ALA A 83 1.74 -11.66 -2.44
C ALA A 83 0.72 -10.69 -1.86
N LEU A 84 1.18 -9.49 -1.50
CA LEU A 84 0.32 -8.42 -1.00
C LEU A 84 -0.56 -8.83 0.19
N ASN A 85 -0.05 -9.70 1.07
CA ASN A 85 -0.79 -10.24 2.22
C ASN A 85 -2.05 -11.05 1.87
N GLY A 86 -2.23 -11.46 0.62
CA GLY A 86 -3.43 -12.14 0.13
C GLY A 86 -4.43 -11.21 -0.56
N ASP A 87 -4.12 -9.92 -0.66
CA ASP A 87 -4.91 -9.00 -1.47
C ASP A 87 -4.61 -9.16 -2.96
N CYS A 88 -5.62 -8.87 -3.76
CA CYS A 88 -5.61 -8.92 -5.21
C CYS A 88 -4.62 -7.91 -5.80
N THR A 89 -3.53 -8.39 -6.39
CA THR A 89 -2.49 -7.55 -7.01
C THR A 89 -2.99 -6.80 -8.24
N VAL A 90 -3.90 -7.40 -9.02
CA VAL A 90 -4.56 -6.73 -10.16
C VAL A 90 -5.43 -5.57 -9.68
N CYS A 91 -6.22 -5.80 -8.64
CA CYS A 91 -7.10 -4.79 -8.05
C CYS A 91 -6.27 -3.65 -7.45
N PHE A 92 -5.20 -3.97 -6.72
CA PHE A 92 -4.28 -2.99 -6.17
C PHE A 92 -3.64 -2.12 -7.27
N ALA A 93 -3.30 -2.71 -8.41
CA ALA A 93 -2.74 -1.99 -9.55
C ALA A 93 -3.76 -1.07 -10.26
N HIS A 94 -4.99 -1.54 -10.43
CA HIS A 94 -6.03 -0.82 -11.17
C HIS A 94 -6.79 0.21 -10.32
N HIS A 95 -6.81 0.05 -9.00
CA HIS A 95 -7.55 0.91 -8.08
C HIS A 95 -6.59 1.65 -7.14
N ASP A 96 -5.52 2.25 -7.66
CA ASP A 96 -4.64 3.18 -6.92
C ASP A 96 -4.18 2.71 -5.52
N GLY A 97 -3.97 1.40 -5.36
CA GLY A 97 -3.52 0.81 -4.10
C GLY A 97 -4.62 0.39 -3.13
N HIS A 98 -5.90 0.44 -3.53
CA HIS A 98 -7.00 -0.12 -2.76
C HIS A 98 -6.82 -1.64 -2.58
N ARG A 99 -6.95 -2.08 -1.33
CA ARG A 99 -6.76 -3.46 -0.92
C ARG A 99 -8.09 -4.20 -1.05
N ASN A 100 -8.11 -5.22 -1.91
CA ASN A 100 -9.27 -6.09 -2.11
C ASN A 100 -8.85 -7.54 -1.85
N PRO A 101 -9.36 -8.20 -0.81
CA PRO A 101 -8.91 -9.54 -0.44
C PRO A 101 -9.24 -10.57 -1.53
N GLY A 102 -8.28 -11.42 -1.83
CA GLY A 102 -8.50 -12.60 -2.68
C GLY A 102 -8.97 -13.81 -1.87
N THR A 103 -9.17 -14.94 -2.56
CA THR A 103 -9.58 -16.20 -1.93
C THR A 103 -8.71 -17.37 -2.38
N VAL A 104 -8.56 -18.37 -1.51
CA VAL A 104 -7.88 -19.64 -1.81
C VAL A 104 -8.56 -20.45 -2.93
N LYS A 105 -9.78 -20.08 -3.33
CA LYS A 105 -10.48 -20.67 -4.49
C LYS A 105 -9.95 -20.15 -5.82
N HIS A 106 -9.37 -18.95 -5.86
CA HIS A 106 -8.86 -18.31 -7.08
C HIS A 106 -7.41 -17.94 -6.86
N VAL A 107 -6.53 -18.93 -7.02
CA VAL A 107 -5.09 -18.81 -6.82
C VAL A 107 -4.34 -18.91 -8.14
N SER A 108 -3.26 -18.15 -8.26
CA SER A 108 -2.24 -18.35 -9.30
C SER A 108 -0.86 -18.42 -8.67
N PHE A 109 0.04 -19.16 -9.31
CA PHE A 109 1.44 -19.26 -8.91
C PHE A 109 2.31 -18.65 -10.00
N TYR A 110 3.21 -17.74 -9.61
CA TYR A 110 4.13 -17.10 -10.53
C TYR A 110 5.45 -16.79 -9.84
N GLN A 111 6.57 -17.18 -10.46
CA GLN A 111 7.92 -17.02 -9.92
C GLN A 111 8.06 -17.52 -8.46
N GLY A 112 7.47 -18.68 -8.17
CA GLY A 112 7.50 -19.29 -6.84
C GLY A 112 6.66 -18.59 -5.78
N ARG A 113 5.81 -17.63 -6.16
CA ARG A 113 4.94 -16.88 -5.25
C ARG A 113 3.47 -17.22 -5.47
N LEU A 114 2.70 -17.13 -4.38
CA LEU A 114 1.26 -17.36 -4.33
C LEU A 114 0.49 -16.04 -4.47
N PHE A 115 -0.45 -15.98 -5.42
CA PHE A 115 -1.34 -14.84 -5.66
C PHE A 115 -2.78 -15.26 -5.47
N LEU A 116 -3.60 -14.40 -4.85
CA LEU A 116 -5.02 -14.63 -4.61
C LEU A 116 -5.86 -13.56 -5.30
N PHE A 117 -7.01 -13.97 -5.82
CA PHE A 117 -7.95 -13.08 -6.50
C PHE A 117 -9.36 -13.24 -5.96
N PRO A 118 -10.23 -12.23 -6.08
CA PRO A 118 -11.59 -12.29 -5.55
C PRO A 118 -12.49 -13.21 -6.38
N ASN A 119 -12.21 -13.37 -7.68
CA ASN A 119 -12.98 -14.17 -8.62
C ASN A 119 -12.11 -14.64 -9.80
N GLU A 120 -12.68 -15.52 -10.64
CA GLU A 120 -11.98 -16.11 -11.78
C GLU A 120 -11.65 -15.10 -12.88
N GLN A 121 -12.49 -14.08 -13.08
CA GLN A 121 -12.28 -13.06 -14.11
C GLN A 121 -11.01 -12.25 -13.84
N ILE A 122 -10.83 -11.80 -12.59
CA ILE A 122 -9.64 -11.05 -12.19
C ILE A 122 -8.40 -11.95 -12.16
N LYS A 123 -8.55 -13.21 -11.76
CA LYS A 123 -7.48 -14.20 -11.88
C LYS A 123 -7.03 -14.35 -13.34
N ALA A 124 -7.95 -14.46 -14.28
CA ALA A 124 -7.63 -14.57 -15.71
C ALA A 124 -6.90 -13.32 -16.25
N VAL A 125 -7.15 -12.12 -15.70
CA VAL A 125 -6.38 -10.91 -16.02
C VAL A 125 -4.92 -11.04 -15.58
N PHE A 126 -4.68 -11.55 -14.37
CA PHE A 126 -3.32 -11.82 -13.89
C PHE A 126 -2.64 -12.89 -14.77
N ASP A 127 -3.30 -14.00 -15.03
CA ASP A 127 -2.74 -15.14 -15.77
C ASP A 127 -2.31 -14.76 -17.19
N LYS A 128 -3.00 -13.81 -17.83
CA LYS A 128 -2.62 -13.29 -19.16
C LYS A 128 -1.35 -12.44 -19.14
N SER A 129 -1.02 -11.77 -18.04
CA SER A 129 0.11 -10.83 -17.98
C SER A 129 0.69 -10.70 -16.56
N PRO A 130 1.19 -11.81 -15.97
CA PRO A 130 1.54 -11.84 -14.55
C PRO A 130 2.67 -10.87 -14.19
N ALA A 131 3.64 -10.67 -15.09
CA ALA A 131 4.74 -9.73 -14.89
C ALA A 131 4.28 -8.28 -14.64
N LYS A 132 3.11 -7.87 -15.16
CA LYS A 132 2.55 -6.52 -14.94
C LYS A 132 2.09 -6.31 -13.50
N TYR A 133 1.72 -7.39 -12.81
CA TYR A 133 1.04 -7.35 -11.52
C TYR A 133 1.85 -8.01 -10.39
N ALA A 134 2.84 -8.82 -10.71
CA ALA A 134 3.59 -9.61 -9.74
C ALA A 134 4.38 -8.76 -8.74
N ASP A 135 4.88 -7.59 -9.16
CA ASP A 135 5.75 -6.73 -8.35
C ASP A 135 5.06 -5.45 -7.84
N VAL A 136 3.73 -5.39 -7.86
CA VAL A 136 3.00 -4.24 -7.29
C VAL A 136 3.20 -4.11 -5.78
N ASP A 137 3.60 -5.21 -5.13
CA ASP A 137 3.94 -5.29 -3.73
C ASP A 137 5.44 -5.05 -3.45
N LEU A 138 6.25 -4.82 -4.49
CA LEU A 138 7.67 -4.52 -4.35
C LEU A 138 7.84 -3.04 -4.00
N ALA A 139 8.09 -2.76 -2.72
CA ALA A 139 8.30 -1.41 -2.25
C ALA A 139 9.53 -0.78 -2.91
N CYS A 140 9.47 0.54 -3.09
CA CYS A 140 10.58 1.36 -3.59
C CYS A 140 11.18 0.87 -4.93
N ASN A 141 10.39 0.15 -5.75
CA ASN A 141 10.87 -0.50 -6.97
C ASN A 141 12.12 -1.39 -6.73
N GLY A 142 12.16 -2.07 -5.58
CA GLY A 142 13.26 -2.95 -5.18
C GLY A 142 14.49 -2.23 -4.63
N LYS A 143 14.46 -0.90 -4.49
CA LYS A 143 15.53 -0.14 -3.85
C LYS A 143 15.44 -0.23 -2.32
N CYS A 144 16.59 -0.18 -1.68
CA CYS A 144 16.77 -0.24 -0.24
C CYS A 144 16.25 1.04 0.45
N ILE A 145 15.11 0.94 1.14
CA ILE A 145 14.51 2.05 1.89
C ILE A 145 15.43 2.58 3.00
N VAL A 146 16.14 1.69 3.71
CA VAL A 146 17.09 2.07 4.77
C VAL A 146 18.25 2.88 4.20
N CYS A 147 18.79 2.46 3.06
CA CYS A 147 19.90 3.13 2.39
C CYS A 147 19.50 4.53 1.90
N LYS A 148 18.24 4.68 1.47
CA LYS A 148 17.66 5.96 1.10
C LYS A 148 17.48 6.87 2.30
N VAL A 149 16.85 6.38 3.36
CA VAL A 149 16.51 7.16 4.56
C VAL A 149 17.75 7.54 5.37
N ASP A 150 18.68 6.62 5.60
CA ASP A 150 19.85 6.88 6.44
C ASP A 150 21.02 7.52 5.67
N GLY A 151 21.13 7.22 4.37
CA GLY A 151 22.29 7.57 3.57
C GLY A 151 22.01 8.41 2.32
N GLY A 152 20.74 8.69 2.01
CA GLY A 152 20.33 9.42 0.80
C GLY A 152 20.53 8.66 -0.52
N LYS A 153 20.99 7.40 -0.47
CA LYS A 153 21.44 6.65 -1.65
C LYS A 153 20.39 5.69 -2.18
N ASP A 154 20.26 5.67 -3.51
CA ASP A 154 19.45 4.70 -4.23
C ASP A 154 20.25 3.41 -4.45
N VAL A 155 20.21 2.51 -3.48
CA VAL A 155 20.92 1.22 -3.55
C VAL A 155 19.94 0.10 -3.93
N PRO A 156 20.21 -0.70 -4.98
CA PRO A 156 19.35 -1.83 -5.32
C PRO A 156 19.41 -2.91 -4.23
N GLY A 157 18.24 -3.41 -3.83
CA GLY A 157 18.10 -4.55 -2.96
C GLY A 157 18.35 -5.88 -3.68
N LYS A 158 18.46 -6.96 -2.91
CA LYS A 158 18.59 -8.33 -3.42
C LYS A 158 17.41 -9.15 -2.92
N ALA A 159 16.82 -9.98 -3.78
CA ALA A 159 15.67 -10.81 -3.42
C ALA A 159 15.93 -11.75 -2.22
N LYS A 160 17.18 -12.21 -2.03
CA LYS A 160 17.57 -13.03 -0.87
C LYS A 160 17.52 -12.29 0.48
N PHE A 161 17.50 -10.96 0.46
CA PHE A 161 17.39 -10.11 1.65
C PHE A 161 16.08 -9.32 1.55
N THR A 162 14.96 -10.03 1.69
CA THR A 162 13.63 -9.45 1.62
C THR A 162 12.98 -9.48 3.01
N ALA A 163 12.46 -8.35 3.46
CA ALA A 163 11.54 -8.28 4.60
C ALA A 163 10.12 -7.95 4.11
N ILE A 164 9.12 -8.43 4.83
CA ILE A 164 7.71 -8.12 4.55
C ILE A 164 7.19 -7.24 5.68
N TYR A 165 6.51 -6.16 5.31
CA TYR A 165 5.85 -5.27 6.25
C TYR A 165 4.58 -4.69 5.62
N LYS A 166 3.43 -4.95 6.25
CA LYS A 166 2.08 -4.53 5.81
C LYS A 166 1.76 -4.99 4.38
N GLY A 167 2.10 -6.24 4.08
CA GLY A 167 1.93 -6.90 2.79
C GLY A 167 2.93 -6.48 1.72
N MET A 168 3.82 -5.52 2.00
CA MET A 168 4.79 -5.01 1.03
C MET A 168 6.14 -5.69 1.23
N ARG A 169 6.81 -6.04 0.14
CA ARG A 169 8.17 -6.59 0.12
C ARG A 169 9.18 -5.46 0.02
N TYR A 170 10.15 -5.44 0.94
CA TYR A 170 11.29 -4.53 0.95
C TYR A 170 12.56 -5.32 0.74
N GLN A 171 13.40 -4.90 -0.20
CA GLN A 171 14.64 -5.59 -0.54
C GLN A 171 15.87 -4.79 -0.11
N PHE A 172 16.90 -5.49 0.34
CA PHE A 172 18.10 -4.89 0.92
C PHE A 172 19.39 -5.44 0.29
N PRO A 173 20.49 -4.67 0.28
CA PRO A 173 21.75 -5.11 -0.32
C PRO A 173 22.47 -6.19 0.52
N SER A 174 22.16 -6.27 1.82
CA SER A 174 22.75 -7.16 2.81
C SER A 174 21.77 -7.52 3.93
N GLU A 175 22.04 -8.62 4.62
CA GLU A 175 21.25 -9.08 5.77
C GLU A 175 21.27 -8.09 6.93
N ALA A 176 22.42 -7.49 7.24
CA ALA A 176 22.54 -6.48 8.29
C ALA A 176 21.61 -5.27 8.06
N VAL A 177 21.45 -4.84 6.79
CA VAL A 177 20.55 -3.73 6.44
C VAL A 177 19.08 -4.17 6.52
N MET A 178 18.78 -5.41 6.14
CA MET A 178 17.43 -5.99 6.31
C MET A 178 17.03 -6.08 7.79
N GLN A 179 17.92 -6.57 8.66
CA GLN A 179 17.68 -6.65 10.10
C GLN A 179 17.48 -5.26 10.71
N LYS A 180 18.24 -4.26 10.24
CA LYS A 180 18.05 -2.86 10.63
C LYS A 180 16.65 -2.35 10.28
N PHE A 181 16.10 -2.71 9.12
CA PHE A 181 14.71 -2.40 8.77
C PHE A 181 13.73 -3.14 9.69
N GLN A 182 13.92 -4.45 9.90
CA GLN A 182 13.02 -5.28 10.71
C GLN A 182 12.93 -4.83 12.18
N GLY A 183 13.99 -4.20 12.72
CA GLY A 183 13.97 -3.66 14.08
C GLY A 183 13.09 -2.40 14.25
N SER A 184 12.82 -1.64 13.19
CA SER A 184 11.97 -0.44 13.24
C SER A 184 11.34 -0.10 11.86
N PRO A 185 10.52 -0.98 11.28
CA PRO A 185 10.04 -0.80 9.90
C PRO A 185 9.16 0.43 9.74
N GLU A 186 8.34 0.74 10.75
CA GLU A 186 7.51 1.94 10.80
C GLU A 186 8.32 3.23 10.68
N LYS A 187 9.51 3.31 11.29
CA LYS A 187 10.40 4.48 11.18
C LYS A 187 10.74 4.75 9.72
N TYR A 188 11.26 3.74 9.01
CA TYR A 188 11.68 3.89 7.63
C TYR A 188 10.52 4.18 6.69
N VAL A 189 9.38 3.50 6.88
CA VAL A 189 8.19 3.72 6.05
C VAL A 189 7.57 5.09 6.31
N ALA A 190 7.51 5.55 7.56
CA ALA A 190 7.02 6.88 7.91
C ALA A 190 7.95 7.97 7.38
N GLN A 191 9.27 7.79 7.54
CA GLN A 191 10.26 8.75 7.09
C GLN A 191 10.34 8.82 5.57
N LEU A 192 10.29 7.70 4.84
CA LEU A 192 10.20 7.76 3.37
C LEU A 192 8.90 8.45 2.91
N LYS A 193 7.78 8.25 3.63
CA LYS A 193 6.54 8.98 3.33
C LYS A 193 6.70 10.47 3.64
N ALA A 194 7.34 10.82 4.75
CA ALA A 194 7.68 12.20 5.09
C ALA A 194 8.61 12.78 4.03
N ASP A 195 9.72 12.13 3.67
CA ASP A 195 10.66 12.55 2.62
C ASP A 195 10.03 12.57 1.23
N SER A 196 9.04 11.72 0.92
CA SER A 196 8.27 11.84 -0.32
C SER A 196 7.31 13.03 -0.27
N ARG A 197 6.82 13.39 0.94
CA ARG A 197 6.08 14.63 1.18
C ARG A 197 7.00 15.84 1.20
N THR A 198 8.25 15.68 1.65
CA THR A 198 9.26 16.71 1.80
C THR A 198 10.06 16.92 0.52
N SER A 199 10.17 15.90 -0.35
CA SER A 199 10.62 16.02 -1.74
C SER A 199 9.46 16.36 -2.67
N SER A 200 8.21 16.15 -2.25
CA SER A 200 7.05 16.88 -2.79
C SER A 200 6.86 18.28 -2.16
N THR A 201 7.67 18.63 -1.17
CA THR A 201 8.02 20.01 -0.80
C THR A 201 9.50 20.26 -1.10
N THR A 202 9.98 19.74 -2.22
CA THR A 202 10.79 20.65 -3.02
C THR A 202 9.78 21.72 -3.42
N ASP A 203 10.00 22.96 -3.02
CA ASP A 203 9.32 24.13 -3.56
C ASP A 203 9.19 23.97 -5.09
N THR A 204 8.10 23.38 -5.53
CA THR A 204 7.60 23.60 -6.87
C THR A 204 6.71 24.78 -6.64
N ALA A 205 7.24 25.97 -6.88
CA ALA A 205 6.42 27.09 -7.28
C ALA A 205 5.34 26.50 -8.20
N SER A 206 4.11 26.43 -7.69
CA SER A 206 2.90 25.96 -8.35
C SER A 206 3.04 26.08 -9.86
N GLU A 207 3.54 25.05 -10.55
CA GLU A 207 3.81 25.20 -11.97
C GLU A 207 2.45 25.26 -12.63
N LEU A 208 2.17 26.44 -13.18
CA LEU A 208 0.91 26.79 -13.77
C LEU A 208 0.93 26.15 -15.15
N VAL A 209 0.34 24.97 -15.25
CA VAL A 209 0.34 24.19 -16.48
C VAL A 209 -0.80 24.68 -17.35
N SER A 210 -0.47 25.09 -18.57
CA SER A 210 -1.44 25.36 -19.63
C SER A 210 -1.34 24.26 -20.67
N VAL A 211 -2.37 23.43 -20.77
CA VAL A 211 -2.46 22.34 -21.76
C VAL A 211 -3.63 22.58 -22.71
N THR A 212 -3.42 22.26 -23.98
CA THR A 212 -4.49 22.10 -24.97
C THR A 212 -4.53 20.65 -25.43
N GLY A 213 -5.73 20.09 -25.50
CA GLY A 213 -5.93 18.69 -25.87
C GLY A 213 -7.39 18.35 -26.08
N THR A 214 -7.68 17.06 -26.21
CA THR A 214 -9.05 16.56 -26.33
C THR A 214 -9.52 15.93 -25.03
N THR A 215 -10.80 16.10 -24.70
CA THR A 215 -11.41 15.44 -23.54
C THR A 215 -11.45 13.92 -23.69
N GLY A 216 -11.43 13.22 -22.57
CA GLY A 216 -11.68 11.78 -22.44
C GLY A 216 -12.12 11.42 -21.03
N CYS A 217 -12.62 10.20 -20.84
CA CYS A 217 -12.87 9.66 -19.50
C CYS A 217 -11.56 9.13 -18.89
N ALA A 218 -11.18 9.67 -17.73
CA ALA A 218 -9.92 9.31 -17.07
C ALA A 218 -9.85 7.80 -16.73
N ALA A 219 -10.88 7.29 -16.06
CA ALA A 219 -10.94 5.90 -15.63
C ALA A 219 -11.20 4.95 -16.82
N CYS A 220 -12.16 5.29 -17.68
CA CYS A 220 -12.63 4.42 -18.75
C CYS A 220 -11.57 4.19 -19.83
N GLU A 221 -10.90 5.27 -20.26
CA GLU A 221 -9.96 5.22 -21.40
C GLU A 221 -8.52 5.01 -20.96
N PHE A 222 -8.16 5.53 -19.78
CA PHE A 222 -6.77 5.56 -19.35
C PHE A 222 -6.50 4.79 -18.05
N GLY A 223 -7.54 4.26 -17.39
CA GLY A 223 -7.40 3.51 -16.14
C GLY A 223 -6.81 4.34 -15.01
N VAL A 224 -7.11 5.65 -14.97
CA VAL A 224 -6.60 6.58 -13.96
C VAL A 224 -7.75 7.36 -13.33
N HIS A 225 -7.70 7.57 -12.02
CA HIS A 225 -8.75 8.27 -11.27
C HIS A 225 -8.28 9.63 -10.73
N PRO A 226 -9.20 10.55 -10.40
CA PRO A 226 -8.88 11.76 -9.66
C PRO A 226 -8.24 11.44 -8.30
N LYS A 227 -7.31 12.29 -7.84
CA LYS A 227 -6.64 12.12 -6.56
C LYS A 227 -7.53 12.50 -5.38
N LYS A 228 -8.38 13.52 -5.53
CA LYS A 228 -9.26 13.96 -4.44
C LYS A 228 -10.44 13.01 -4.22
N ASN A 229 -10.91 12.36 -5.28
CA ASN A 229 -12.01 11.39 -5.21
C ASN A 229 -11.80 10.21 -6.17
N PRO A 230 -11.21 9.09 -5.71
CA PRO A 230 -10.92 7.93 -6.56
C PRO A 230 -12.15 7.17 -7.07
N GLU A 231 -13.33 7.37 -6.48
CA GLU A 231 -14.58 6.72 -6.93
C GLU A 231 -15.14 7.35 -8.22
N GLU A 232 -14.63 8.52 -8.60
CA GLU A 232 -15.04 9.19 -9.83
C GLU A 232 -14.37 8.61 -11.07
N LEU A 233 -15.12 8.63 -12.17
CA LEU A 233 -14.58 8.28 -13.48
C LEU A 233 -13.60 9.33 -14.02
N GLY A 234 -13.73 10.59 -13.59
CA GLY A 234 -12.80 11.68 -13.89
C GLY A 234 -12.85 12.21 -15.32
N LEU A 235 -12.53 13.49 -15.48
CA LEU A 235 -12.26 14.12 -16.78
C LEU A 235 -10.76 14.06 -17.06
N ALA A 236 -10.38 13.56 -18.22
CA ALA A 236 -9.02 13.60 -18.73
C ALA A 236 -8.89 14.54 -19.94
N VAL A 237 -7.70 15.11 -20.11
CA VAL A 237 -7.30 15.83 -21.31
C VAL A 237 -6.07 15.14 -21.89
N LYS A 238 -6.19 14.65 -23.13
CA LYS A 238 -5.06 14.08 -23.87
C LYS A 238 -4.28 15.23 -24.52
N GLY A 239 -3.13 15.55 -23.93
CA GLY A 239 -2.24 16.60 -24.43
C GLY A 239 -1.51 16.18 -25.71
N ALA A 240 -1.13 17.17 -26.52
CA ALA A 240 -0.29 16.95 -27.71
C ALA A 240 1.13 16.44 -27.35
N ASP A 241 1.56 16.64 -26.11
CA ASP A 241 2.83 16.17 -25.56
C ASP A 241 2.80 14.68 -25.15
N GLY A 242 1.70 13.97 -25.42
CA GLY A 242 1.52 12.55 -25.10
C GLY A 242 1.17 12.27 -23.64
N LYS A 243 1.00 13.32 -22.82
CA LYS A 243 0.54 13.18 -21.42
C LYS A 243 -0.97 13.17 -21.32
N ILE A 244 -1.46 12.61 -20.22
CA ILE A 244 -2.87 12.56 -19.85
C ILE A 244 -3.06 13.39 -18.59
N TYR A 245 -3.84 14.46 -18.71
CA TYR A 245 -4.10 15.40 -17.63
C TYR A 245 -5.44 15.10 -16.99
N VAL A 246 -5.45 14.63 -15.76
CA VAL A 246 -6.67 14.37 -14.97
C VAL A 246 -7.08 15.66 -14.29
N ILE A 247 -8.31 16.09 -14.54
CA ILE A 247 -8.84 17.36 -14.04
C ILE A 247 -9.65 17.10 -12.77
N GLU A 248 -9.13 17.55 -11.63
CA GLU A 248 -9.78 17.38 -10.33
C GLU A 248 -11.11 18.15 -10.26
N GLY A 249 -12.14 17.56 -9.65
CA GLY A 249 -13.40 18.24 -9.38
C GLY A 249 -14.15 18.71 -10.64
N ALA A 250 -13.85 18.13 -11.81
CA ALA A 250 -14.48 18.51 -13.07
C ALA A 250 -15.99 18.21 -13.09
N HIS A 251 -16.46 17.19 -12.36
CA HIS A 251 -17.87 16.84 -12.26
C HIS A 251 -18.70 17.95 -11.59
N ASP A 252 -18.14 18.59 -10.56
CA ASP A 252 -18.79 19.70 -9.84
C ASP A 252 -18.60 21.03 -10.57
N SER A 253 -17.37 21.34 -10.97
CA SER A 253 -17.04 22.65 -11.54
C SER A 253 -17.54 22.84 -12.98
N HIS A 254 -17.59 21.75 -13.77
CA HIS A 254 -17.94 21.78 -15.20
C HIS A 254 -18.81 20.56 -15.58
N PRO A 255 -20.02 20.43 -15.02
CA PRO A 255 -20.86 19.24 -15.18
C PRO A 255 -21.19 18.93 -16.64
N GLY A 256 -21.45 19.96 -17.46
CA GLY A 256 -21.71 19.77 -18.89
C GLY A 256 -20.54 19.14 -19.64
N LEU A 257 -19.32 19.69 -19.42
CA LEU A 257 -18.08 19.16 -20.01
C LEU A 257 -17.75 17.77 -19.47
N TYR A 258 -18.04 17.52 -18.19
CA TYR A 258 -17.87 16.21 -17.58
C TYR A 258 -18.81 15.19 -18.23
N GLN A 259 -20.07 15.52 -18.50
CA GLN A 259 -20.99 14.60 -19.19
C GLN A 259 -20.55 14.34 -20.65
N SER A 260 -20.13 15.37 -21.37
CA SER A 260 -19.64 15.26 -22.76
C SER A 260 -18.17 14.82 -22.88
N ARG A 261 -17.54 14.36 -21.79
CA ARG A 261 -16.10 14.00 -21.77
C ARG A 261 -15.69 12.95 -22.79
N PHE A 262 -16.64 12.15 -23.29
CA PHE A 262 -16.43 11.11 -24.30
C PHE A 262 -16.44 11.64 -25.75
N GLU A 263 -16.82 12.89 -25.96
CA GLU A 263 -16.99 13.47 -27.30
C GLU A 263 -15.67 14.00 -27.90
N SER A 264 -14.53 13.80 -27.24
CA SER A 264 -13.21 14.26 -27.71
C SER A 264 -13.15 15.76 -28.00
N LEU A 265 -13.84 16.56 -27.19
CA LEU A 265 -13.92 18.01 -27.33
C LEU A 265 -12.54 18.63 -27.15
N LYS A 266 -12.18 19.57 -28.03
CA LYS A 266 -10.93 20.32 -27.88
C LYS A 266 -11.10 21.34 -26.77
N ILE A 267 -10.24 21.28 -25.77
CA ILE A 267 -10.24 22.23 -24.67
C ILE A 267 -8.84 22.72 -24.35
N LYS A 268 -8.77 23.90 -23.74
CA LYS A 268 -7.59 24.44 -23.10
C LYS A 268 -7.84 24.47 -21.60
N VAL A 269 -6.95 23.85 -20.83
CA VAL A 269 -6.99 23.87 -19.37
C VAL A 269 -5.77 24.60 -18.86
N LYS A 270 -5.98 25.56 -17.97
CA LYS A 270 -4.94 26.11 -17.11
C LYS A 270 -5.22 25.63 -15.70
N GLY A 271 -4.21 25.07 -15.04
CA GLY A 271 -4.38 24.57 -13.70
C GLY A 271 -3.06 24.44 -12.97
N LYS A 272 -3.15 24.38 -11.65
CA LYS A 272 -2.02 24.06 -10.80
C LYS A 272 -1.78 22.56 -10.88
N GLN A 273 -0.56 22.16 -11.24
CA GLN A 273 -0.19 20.75 -11.12
C GLN A 273 -0.10 20.34 -9.65
N ILE A 274 -0.86 19.33 -9.26
CA ILE A 274 -0.89 18.82 -7.87
C ILE A 274 -0.20 17.46 -7.73
N ALA A 275 -0.07 16.71 -8.81
CA ALA A 275 0.65 15.43 -8.83
C ALA A 275 1.07 15.05 -10.25
N SER A 276 2.08 14.18 -10.37
CA SER A 276 2.43 13.52 -11.64
C SER A 276 2.93 12.08 -11.38
N LYS A 277 2.65 11.17 -12.31
CA LYS A 277 3.08 9.76 -12.27
C LYS A 277 3.15 9.20 -13.69
N GLY A 278 4.36 9.01 -14.20
CA GLY A 278 4.56 8.56 -15.58
C GLY A 278 3.97 9.57 -16.57
N LYS A 279 3.09 9.12 -17.46
CA LYS A 279 2.38 9.99 -18.42
C LYS A 279 1.20 10.77 -17.82
N PHE A 280 0.84 10.51 -16.57
CA PHE A 280 -0.32 11.11 -15.91
C PHE A 280 0.07 12.35 -15.12
N VAL A 281 -0.73 13.41 -15.26
CA VAL A 281 -0.58 14.68 -14.54
C VAL A 281 -1.93 15.03 -13.96
N TRP A 282 -2.01 15.39 -12.68
CA TRP A 282 -3.25 15.84 -12.05
C TRP A 282 -3.21 17.35 -11.92
N LEU A 283 -4.27 17.99 -12.41
CA LEU A 283 -4.42 19.43 -12.38
C LEU A 283 -5.61 19.80 -11.49
N GLU A 284 -5.38 20.75 -10.60
CA GLU A 284 -6.45 21.55 -10.02
C GLU A 284 -6.79 22.68 -11.00
N PRO A 285 -7.97 22.65 -11.66
CA PRO A 285 -8.29 23.59 -12.72
C PRO A 285 -8.47 25.00 -12.18
N GLN A 286 -7.83 25.97 -12.84
CA GLN A 286 -8.06 27.40 -12.64
C GLN A 286 -8.95 27.98 -13.76
N SER A 287 -8.75 27.52 -14.99
CA SER A 287 -9.65 27.82 -16.11
C SER A 287 -9.76 26.65 -17.07
N ILE A 288 -10.95 26.46 -17.63
CA ILE A 288 -11.22 25.49 -18.68
C ILE A 288 -11.99 26.20 -19.80
N GLU A 289 -11.42 26.20 -20.99
CA GLU A 289 -11.99 26.85 -22.18
C GLU A 289 -12.23 25.79 -23.27
N THR A 290 -13.46 25.65 -23.72
CA THR A 290 -13.77 24.83 -24.90
C THR A 290 -13.38 25.58 -26.17
N LEU A 291 -12.56 24.95 -27.00
CA LEU A 291 -12.11 25.49 -28.27
C LEU A 291 -13.08 25.05 -29.37
N LYS A 292 -13.54 26.00 -30.18
CA LYS A 292 -14.36 25.73 -31.37
C LYS A 292 -13.49 25.30 -32.55
#